data_AF-A0A2E4J088-F1
#
_entry.id   AF-A0A2E4J088-F1
#
_cell.length_a   1.000
_cell.length_b   1.000
_cell.length_c   1.000
_cell.angle_alpha   90.00
_cell.angle_beta   90.00
_cell.angle_gamma   90.00
#
_symmetry.space_group_name_H-M   'P 1'
#
loop_
_entity.id
_entity.type
_entity.pdbx_description
1 polymer ?
#
loop_
_entity_poly.entity_id
_entity_poly.type
_entity_poly.pdbx_seq_one_letter_code
_entity_poly.pdbx_strand_id
1 'polypeptide(L)'
;MSSDDDEWCPNFLCLFGLTPFAAWYAVTGSFVSFIVTINGVLFHLFFPRSSLVRRYDVACNACFALWVNLSVMNSLVALFTLVGGASHVLNATLVANDKTKDAVHVVAVQMPLWIVLCASGF
;
A
#
# COMPACT_ATOMS: atom_id res chain seq x y z
N MET A 1 14.65 30.75 -14.98
CA MET A 1 13.45 30.75 -14.11
C MET A 1 12.24 30.68 -15.02
N SER A 2 11.81 29.46 -15.37
CA SER A 2 10.46 29.22 -15.89
C SER A 2 9.74 28.39 -14.84
N SER A 3 8.61 28.90 -14.42
CA SER A 3 7.64 28.32 -13.52
C SER A 3 7.04 27.07 -14.16
N ASP A 4 7.67 25.92 -13.92
CA ASP A 4 6.91 24.67 -13.90
C ASP A 4 6.30 24.61 -12.50
N ASP A 5 5.12 25.22 -12.35
CA ASP A 5 4.19 24.86 -11.29
C ASP A 5 3.83 23.39 -11.52
N ASP A 6 4.71 22.52 -11.04
CA ASP A 6 4.55 21.08 -11.01
C ASP A 6 3.33 20.79 -10.13
N GLU A 7 2.17 20.79 -10.77
CA GLU A 7 0.87 20.67 -10.14
C GLU A 7 0.90 19.45 -9.21
N TRP A 8 0.85 19.73 -7.90
CA TRP A 8 0.71 18.75 -6.85
C TRP A 8 -0.60 18.01 -7.13
N CYS A 9 -0.50 16.79 -7.67
CA CYS A 9 -1.66 16.01 -8.04
C CYS A 9 -1.71 14.77 -7.15
N PRO A 10 -2.60 14.75 -6.15
CA PRO A 10 -2.79 13.61 -5.27
C PRO A 10 -3.22 12.37 -6.04
N ASN A 11 -2.78 11.21 -5.57
CA ASN A 11 -3.24 9.94 -6.10
C ASN A 11 -4.51 9.49 -5.37
N PHE A 12 -5.65 10.09 -5.75
CA PHE A 12 -6.93 9.83 -5.10
C PHE A 12 -7.39 8.37 -5.21
N LEU A 13 -7.02 7.66 -6.27
CA LEU A 13 -7.40 6.26 -6.44
C LEU A 13 -6.68 5.36 -5.41
N CYS A 14 -5.38 5.57 -5.23
CA CYS A 14 -4.63 4.84 -4.20
C CYS A 14 -5.03 5.26 -2.79
N LEU A 15 -5.40 6.53 -2.56
CA LEU A 15 -5.99 6.98 -1.29
C LEU A 15 -7.31 6.26 -0.99
N PHE A 16 -8.18 6.11 -2.00
CA PHE A 16 -9.43 5.36 -1.84
C PHE A 16 -9.17 3.90 -1.45
N GLY A 17 -8.16 3.26 -2.05
CA GLY A 17 -7.76 1.91 -1.70
C GLY A 17 -7.14 1.74 -0.30
N LEU A 18 -6.83 2.83 0.42
CA LEU A 18 -6.45 2.79 1.84
C LEU A 18 -7.67 2.76 2.79
N THR A 19 -8.86 3.09 2.31
CA THR A 19 -10.10 3.12 3.12
C THR A 19 -10.34 1.83 3.90
N PRO A 20 -10.16 0.62 3.32
CA PRO A 20 -10.35 -0.63 4.06
C PRO A 20 -9.40 -0.79 5.26
N PHE A 21 -8.15 -0.31 5.15
CA PHE A 21 -7.19 -0.33 6.25
C PHE A 21 -7.58 0.67 7.35
N ALA A 22 -7.98 1.88 6.97
CA ALA A 22 -8.45 2.89 7.93
C ALA A 22 -9.68 2.41 8.71
N ALA A 23 -10.63 1.79 8.01
CA ALA A 23 -11.82 1.20 8.60
C ALA A 23 -11.47 0.02 9.52
N TRP A 24 -10.52 -0.83 9.14
CA TRP A 24 -10.06 -1.93 9.98
C TRP A 24 -9.45 -1.42 11.29
N TYR A 25 -8.56 -0.42 11.22
CA TYR A 25 -8.03 0.23 12.43
C TYR A 25 -9.13 0.78 13.34
N ALA A 26 -10.14 1.44 12.78
CA ALA A 26 -11.24 1.99 13.56
C ALA A 26 -12.05 0.92 14.32
N VAL A 27 -12.11 -0.32 13.81
CA VAL A 27 -12.83 -1.43 14.41
C VAL A 27 -11.96 -2.23 15.38
N THR A 28 -10.71 -2.51 15.03
CA THR A 28 -9.85 -3.46 15.76
C THR A 28 -8.74 -2.81 16.57
N GLY A 29 -8.44 -1.54 16.33
CA GLY A 29 -7.25 -0.88 16.89
C GLY A 29 -5.93 -1.39 16.28
N SER A 30 -5.99 -2.07 15.12
CA SER A 30 -4.83 -2.63 14.41
C SER A 30 -3.72 -1.61 14.18
N PHE A 31 -2.60 -1.77 14.89
CA PHE A 31 -1.43 -0.90 14.70
C PHE A 31 -0.85 -1.01 13.29
N VAL A 32 -0.88 -2.19 12.68
CA VAL A 32 -0.44 -2.39 11.29
C VAL A 32 -1.29 -1.56 10.34
N SER A 33 -2.61 -1.66 10.47
CA SER A 33 -3.54 -0.88 9.64
C SER A 33 -3.31 0.61 9.79
N PHE A 34 -3.14 1.09 11.02
CA PHE A 34 -2.86 2.49 11.30
C PHE A 34 -1.62 2.98 10.56
N ILE A 35 -0.49 2.27 10.69
CA ILE A 35 0.76 2.70 10.05
C ILE A 35 0.67 2.62 8.52
N VAL A 36 0.08 1.56 7.97
CA VAL A 36 -0.15 1.42 6.52
C VAL A 36 -1.00 2.58 5.99
N THR A 37 -2.08 2.94 6.68
CA THR A 37 -2.93 4.07 6.31
C THR A 37 -2.17 5.40 6.37
N ILE A 38 -1.48 5.69 7.48
CA ILE A 38 -0.78 6.97 7.65
C ILE A 38 0.36 7.13 6.64
N ASN A 39 1.16 6.09 6.43
CA ASN A 39 2.24 6.11 5.43
C ASN A 39 1.70 6.29 4.01
N GLY A 40 0.64 5.56 3.67
CA GLY A 40 -0.03 5.69 2.39
C GLY A 40 -0.62 7.08 2.17
N VAL A 41 -1.24 7.69 3.18
CA VAL A 41 -1.74 9.07 3.10
C VAL A 41 -0.59 10.07 2.95
N LEU A 42 0.48 9.92 3.73
CA LEU A 42 1.70 10.74 3.62
C LEU A 42 2.27 10.71 2.20
N PHE A 43 2.35 9.52 1.60
CA PHE A 43 2.86 9.39 0.25
C PHE A 43 1.87 9.92 -0.80
N HIS A 44 0.65 9.40 -0.86
CA HIS A 44 -0.28 9.68 -1.96
C HIS A 44 -0.92 11.07 -1.91
N LEU A 45 -1.05 11.67 -0.72
CA LEU A 45 -1.55 13.02 -0.56
C LEU A 45 -0.39 14.00 -0.49
N PHE A 46 0.49 13.91 0.51
CA PHE A 46 1.44 14.99 0.79
C PHE A 46 2.71 14.96 -0.08
N PHE A 47 3.23 13.76 -0.41
CA PHE A 47 4.53 13.60 -1.08
C PHE A 47 4.52 12.66 -2.30
N PRO A 48 3.59 12.81 -3.27
CA PRO A 48 3.35 11.81 -4.32
C PRO A 48 4.53 11.60 -5.27
N ARG A 49 5.43 12.59 -5.39
CA ARG A 49 6.64 12.52 -6.26
C ARG A 49 7.93 12.23 -5.49
N SER A 50 7.89 12.13 -4.16
CA SER A 50 9.08 11.89 -3.36
C SER A 50 9.51 10.42 -3.44
N SER A 51 10.61 10.16 -4.17
CA SER A 51 11.20 8.82 -4.24
C SER A 51 11.60 8.30 -2.86
N LEU A 52 12.06 9.18 -1.96
CA LEU A 52 12.45 8.82 -0.60
C LEU A 52 11.25 8.35 0.23
N VAL A 53 10.15 9.11 0.22
CA VAL A 53 8.92 8.74 0.94
C VAL A 53 8.32 7.45 0.36
N ARG A 54 8.35 7.29 -0.97
CA ARG A 54 7.92 6.04 -1.63
C ARG A 54 8.73 4.84 -1.17
N ARG A 55 10.05 4.93 -1.12
CA ARG A 55 10.92 3.83 -0.67
C ARG A 55 10.68 3.50 0.80
N TYR A 56 10.48 4.53 1.62
CA TYR A 56 10.12 4.36 3.03
C TYR A 56 8.79 3.63 3.19
N ASP A 57 7.74 4.04 2.47
CA ASP A 57 6.44 3.37 2.49
C ASP A 57 6.54 1.89 2.09
N VAL A 58 7.23 1.60 0.97
CA VAL A 58 7.46 0.23 0.50
C VAL A 58 8.23 -0.60 1.53
N ALA A 59 9.30 -0.06 2.12
CA ALA A 59 10.08 -0.77 3.14
C ALA A 59 9.24 -1.04 4.40
N CYS A 60 8.45 -0.07 4.84
CA CYS A 60 7.57 -0.21 5.99
C CYS A 60 6.51 -1.30 5.76
N ASN A 61 5.85 -1.27 4.61
CA ASN A 61 4.85 -2.28 4.23
C ASN A 61 5.48 -3.68 4.11
N ALA A 62 6.71 -3.79 3.58
CA ALA A 62 7.43 -5.06 3.52
C ALA A 62 7.80 -5.60 4.92
N CYS A 63 8.25 -4.74 5.84
CA CYS A 63 8.53 -5.14 7.23
C CYS A 63 7.27 -5.64 7.94
N PHE A 64 6.14 -4.95 7.79
CA PHE A 64 4.88 -5.39 8.40
C PHE A 64 4.37 -6.68 7.77
N ALA A 65 4.43 -6.81 6.44
CA ALA A 65 4.05 -8.04 5.76
C ALA A 65 4.87 -9.23 6.28
N LEU A 66 6.20 -9.08 6.39
CA LEU A 66 7.07 -10.11 6.97
C LEU A 66 6.69 -10.42 8.42
N TRP A 67 6.49 -9.39 9.25
CA TRP A 67 6.13 -9.58 10.66
C TRP A 67 4.80 -10.31 10.84
N VAL A 68 3.77 -9.93 10.10
CA VAL A 68 2.45 -10.59 10.12
C VAL A 68 2.57 -12.05 9.69
N ASN A 69 3.32 -12.33 8.61
CA ASN A 69 3.58 -13.70 8.16
C ASN A 69 4.28 -14.53 9.24
N LEU A 70 5.31 -13.95 9.87
CA LEU A 70 6.05 -14.61 10.94
C LEU A 70 5.18 -14.89 12.18
N SER A 71 4.23 -14.01 12.46
CA SER A 71 3.38 -14.10 13.65
C SER A 71 2.23 -15.10 13.49
N VAL A 72 1.61 -15.16 12.31
CA VAL A 72 0.42 -16.03 12.08
C VAL A 72 0.79 -17.39 11.52
N MET A 73 1.93 -17.52 10.81
CA MET A 73 2.40 -18.80 10.24
C MET A 73 1.33 -19.51 9.41
N ASN A 74 0.55 -18.76 8.63
CA ASN A 74 -0.59 -19.26 7.86
C ASN A 74 -0.32 -19.22 6.34
N SER A 75 -0.54 -20.33 5.66
CA SER A 75 -0.25 -20.48 4.22
C SER A 75 -1.07 -19.55 3.32
N LEU A 76 -2.30 -19.20 3.70
CA LEU A 76 -3.13 -18.24 2.95
C LEU A 76 -2.58 -16.81 3.11
N VAL A 77 -2.18 -16.42 4.32
CA VAL A 77 -1.51 -15.15 4.61
C VAL A 77 -0.24 -15.02 3.76
N ALA A 78 0.57 -16.09 3.70
CA ALA A 78 1.77 -16.14 2.86
C ALA A 78 1.47 -16.03 1.37
N LEU A 79 0.49 -16.78 0.87
CA LEU A 79 0.10 -16.74 -0.55
C LEU A 79 -0.33 -15.34 -0.98
N PHE A 80 -1.25 -14.70 -0.25
CA PHE A 80 -1.73 -13.37 -0.62
C PHE A 80 -0.67 -12.28 -0.42
N THR A 81 0.25 -12.45 0.53
CA THR A 81 1.42 -11.58 0.66
C THR A 81 2.33 -11.67 -0.57
N LEU A 82 2.59 -12.89 -1.04
CA LEU A 82 3.39 -13.11 -2.26
C LEU A 82 2.69 -12.55 -3.50
N VAL A 83 1.37 -12.73 -3.64
CA VAL A 83 0.58 -12.13 -4.72
C VAL A 83 0.72 -10.61 -4.68
N GLY A 84 0.48 -9.97 -3.53
CA GLY A 84 0.61 -8.52 -3.38
C GLY A 84 2.01 -8.00 -3.70
N GLY A 85 3.04 -8.69 -3.22
CA GLY A 85 4.44 -8.36 -3.49
C GLY A 85 4.83 -8.51 -4.96
N ALA A 86 4.46 -9.63 -5.59
CA ALA A 86 4.71 -9.85 -7.01
C ALA A 86 3.98 -8.82 -7.87
N SER A 87 2.71 -8.54 -7.56
CA SER A 87 1.93 -7.49 -8.23
C SER A 87 2.54 -6.11 -8.07
N HIS A 88 3.12 -5.78 -6.91
CA HIS A 88 3.83 -4.51 -6.72
C HIS A 88 5.04 -4.39 -7.67
N VAL A 89 5.85 -5.44 -7.77
CA VAL A 89 7.04 -5.47 -8.65
C VAL A 89 6.64 -5.40 -10.13
N LEU A 90 5.65 -6.19 -10.55
CA LEU A 90 5.16 -6.19 -11.93
C LEU A 90 4.54 -4.84 -12.29
N ASN A 91 3.75 -4.25 -11.40
CA ASN A 91 3.16 -2.92 -11.60
C ASN A 91 4.23 -1.82 -11.69
N ALA A 92 5.32 -1.94 -10.91
CA ALA A 92 6.41 -0.98 -10.95
C ALA A 92 7.21 -1.04 -12.26
N THR A 93 7.32 -2.21 -12.88
CA THR A 93 8.22 -2.50 -14.01
C THR A 93 7.53 -2.54 -15.38
N LEU A 94 6.29 -3.06 -15.45
CA LEU A 94 5.63 -3.38 -16.72
C LEU A 94 4.50 -2.43 -17.11
N VAL A 95 3.89 -1.73 -16.14
CA VAL A 95 2.75 -0.85 -16.40
C VAL A 95 3.22 0.57 -16.67
N ALA A 96 3.07 1.00 -17.93
CA ALA A 96 3.51 2.32 -18.40
C ALA A 96 2.47 3.44 -18.16
N ASN A 97 1.18 3.11 -18.11
CA ASN A 97 0.12 4.10 -17.91
C ASN A 97 -0.14 4.31 -16.41
N ASP A 98 -0.03 5.56 -15.93
CA ASP A 98 -0.16 5.87 -14.50
C ASP A 98 -1.56 5.55 -13.93
N LYS A 99 -2.65 5.81 -14.67
CA LYS A 99 -4.01 5.46 -14.20
C LYS A 99 -4.20 3.96 -14.08
N THR A 100 -3.68 3.20 -15.04
CA THR A 100 -3.68 1.72 -14.97
C THR A 100 -2.82 1.25 -13.81
N LYS A 101 -1.69 1.90 -13.56
CA LYS A 101 -0.78 1.58 -12.46
C LYS A 101 -1.46 1.75 -11.11
N ASP A 102 -2.23 2.82 -10.95
CA ASP A 102 -3.00 3.07 -9.73
C ASP A 102 -4.11 2.03 -9.53
N ALA A 103 -4.84 1.71 -10.59
CA ALA A 103 -5.89 0.69 -10.52
C ALA A 103 -5.32 -0.70 -10.17
N VAL A 104 -4.22 -1.09 -10.79
CA VAL A 104 -3.51 -2.35 -10.48
C VAL A 104 -2.96 -2.31 -9.05
N HIS A 105 -2.45 -1.16 -8.58
CA HIS A 105 -1.97 -1.02 -7.21
C HIS A 105 -3.10 -1.27 -6.20
N VAL A 106 -4.26 -0.67 -6.39
CA VAL A 106 -5.42 -0.89 -5.51
C VAL A 106 -5.86 -2.35 -5.53
N VAL A 107 -6.11 -2.91 -6.72
CA VAL A 107 -6.75 -4.23 -6.87
C VAL A 107 -5.79 -5.39 -6.58
N ALA A 108 -4.52 -5.27 -6.98
CA ALA A 108 -3.57 -6.38 -6.96
C ALA A 108 -2.52 -6.24 -5.84
N VAL A 109 -2.39 -5.08 -5.20
CA VAL A 109 -1.48 -4.89 -4.06
C VAL A 109 -2.25 -4.62 -2.77
N GLN A 110 -3.02 -3.54 -2.72
CA GLN A 110 -3.69 -3.11 -1.49
C GLN A 110 -4.79 -4.10 -1.07
N MET A 111 -5.64 -4.57 -1.99
CA MET A 111 -6.72 -5.52 -1.67
C MET A 111 -6.20 -6.87 -1.13
N PRO A 112 -5.21 -7.55 -1.76
CA PRO A 112 -4.60 -8.75 -1.19
C PRO A 112 -3.99 -8.53 0.20
N LEU A 113 -3.27 -7.43 0.41
CA LEU A 113 -2.67 -7.13 1.71
C LEU A 113 -3.71 -6.83 2.79
N TRP A 114 -4.83 -6.22 2.42
CA TRP A 114 -5.96 -6.04 3.34
C TRP A 114 -6.59 -7.38 3.73
N ILE A 115 -6.79 -8.29 2.76
CA ILE A 115 -7.28 -9.66 3.04
C ILE A 115 -6.33 -10.39 3.98
N VAL A 116 -5.02 -10.30 3.75
CA VAL A 116 -3.99 -10.85 4.64
C VAL A 116 -4.17 -10.33 6.05
N LEU A 117 -4.34 -9.02 6.20
CA LEU A 117 -4.47 -8.37 7.50
C LEU A 117 -5.71 -8.84 8.25
N CYS A 118 -6.88 -8.86 7.59
CA CYS A 118 -8.11 -9.40 8.14
C CYS A 118 -7.98 -10.88 8.56
N ALA A 119 -7.37 -11.71 7.70
CA ALA A 119 -7.17 -13.13 7.98
C ALA A 119 -6.14 -13.39 9.09
N SER A 120 -5.22 -12.45 9.31
CA SER A 120 -4.17 -12.55 10.32
C SER A 120 -4.64 -12.20 11.74
N GLY A 121 -5.80 -11.54 11.87
CA GLY A 121 -6.32 -11.08 13.16
C GLY A 121 -5.56 -9.90 13.78
N PHE A 122 -4.64 -9.28 13.02
CA PHE A 122 -3.90 -8.07 13.40
C PHE A 122 -4.67 -6.80 13.12
#